data_AF-A0A238WR09-F1
#
_entry.id   AF-A0A238WR09-F1
#
_cell.length_a   1.000
_cell.length_b   1.000
_cell.length_c   1.000
_cell.angle_alpha   90.00
_cell.angle_beta   90.00
_cell.angle_gamma   90.00
#
_symmetry.space_group_name_H-M   'P 1'
#
loop_
_entity.id
_entity.type
_entity.pdbx_description
1 polymer ?
#
loop_
_entity_poly.entity_id
_entity_poly.type
_entity_poly.pdbx_seq_one_letter_code
_entity_poly.pdbx_strand_id
1 'polypeptide(L)'
;MVIEAFLTGGIKNVQSIVSRIGSIAENMLAFMQRAITTFFGKSLKKLGDDLVGLFTKITEFLGKGTDEIVKLIRLFFAELQAQAVVAKKFGGVGFTFFEPFISPFLIRKITKAGLLKLEKAKVFIKRGKGVFLFEFKGVILGAFKTEKELADRLRILLKQDKNNLTRSLDELFERVGMGVEKILKVKGKAVASFTRGEIFEILIKDGRKLFGGNSIKLSRESTVVVTGTVKDVEFVKTFSRKGNRVWKTGVNIGGIDILSSKRWFEIQEKFIKIKSTNLNLYWETVKDEFWREVNQPWLDDVIARGDSVRFVSNPKSKKSLYSTDRKTGKLIKDESGGLFLSIFGREINYLIKNGYKIEGEIASKIK
;
A
#
# COMPACT_ATOMS: atom_id res chain seq x y z
N MET A 1 -46.50 -41.06 -26.76
CA MET A 1 -46.31 -42.29 -25.95
C MET A 1 -44.86 -42.57 -25.54
N VAL A 2 -43.90 -41.65 -25.72
CA VAL A 2 -42.50 -41.78 -25.23
C VAL A 2 -42.20 -40.79 -24.08
N ILE A 3 -43.10 -39.83 -23.85
CA ILE A 3 -42.97 -38.83 -22.77
C ILE A 3 -43.49 -39.37 -21.41
N GLU A 4 -44.37 -40.37 -21.41
CA GLU A 4 -44.85 -41.01 -20.16
C GLU A 4 -43.88 -42.03 -19.56
N ALA A 5 -42.90 -42.53 -20.33
CA ALA A 5 -41.86 -43.44 -19.82
C ALA A 5 -40.73 -42.70 -19.05
N PHE A 6 -40.57 -41.39 -19.24
CA PHE A 6 -39.57 -40.60 -18.52
C PHE A 6 -40.05 -40.11 -17.14
N LEU A 7 -41.35 -39.96 -16.96
CA LEU A 7 -41.93 -39.37 -15.75
C LEU A 7 -42.17 -40.35 -14.60
N THR A 8 -42.14 -41.66 -14.84
CA THR A 8 -42.44 -42.66 -13.80
C THR A 8 -41.22 -43.48 -13.32
N GLY A 9 -40.12 -43.50 -14.08
CA GLY A 9 -38.86 -44.19 -13.69
C GLY A 9 -37.69 -43.28 -13.32
N GLY A 10 -37.68 -42.02 -13.75
CA GLY A 10 -36.53 -41.12 -13.62
C GLY A 10 -36.29 -40.56 -12.22
N ILE A 11 -37.35 -40.18 -11.51
CA ILE A 11 -37.22 -39.55 -10.19
C ILE A 11 -36.72 -40.55 -9.14
N LYS A 12 -37.18 -41.81 -9.19
CA LYS A 12 -36.68 -42.87 -8.29
C LYS A 12 -35.21 -43.21 -8.56
N ASN A 13 -34.77 -43.19 -9.82
CA ASN A 13 -33.36 -43.41 -10.15
C ASN A 13 -32.48 -42.23 -9.75
N VAL A 14 -32.93 -40.99 -9.92
CA VAL A 14 -32.20 -39.80 -9.46
C VAL A 14 -32.17 -39.74 -7.92
N GLN A 15 -33.27 -40.02 -7.22
CA GLN A 15 -33.29 -40.11 -5.76
C GLN A 15 -32.41 -41.25 -5.24
N SER A 16 -32.37 -42.40 -5.92
CA SER A 16 -31.48 -43.53 -5.61
C SER A 16 -30.01 -43.18 -5.82
N ILE A 17 -29.68 -42.44 -6.87
CA ILE A 17 -28.33 -41.96 -7.14
C ILE A 17 -27.92 -40.89 -6.12
N VAL A 18 -28.80 -39.94 -5.81
CA VAL A 18 -28.56 -38.90 -4.80
C VAL A 18 -28.43 -39.50 -3.40
N SER A 19 -29.25 -40.49 -3.04
CA SER A 19 -29.15 -41.17 -1.74
C SER A 19 -27.90 -42.05 -1.66
N ARG A 20 -27.47 -42.70 -2.75
CA ARG A 20 -26.19 -43.41 -2.82
C ARG A 20 -25.00 -42.46 -2.73
N ILE A 21 -25.04 -41.31 -3.40
CA ILE A 21 -23.99 -40.29 -3.28
C ILE A 21 -23.95 -39.71 -1.87
N GLY A 22 -25.11 -39.45 -1.27
CA GLY A 22 -25.24 -39.01 0.12
C GLY A 22 -24.64 -40.03 1.10
N SER A 23 -24.97 -41.31 0.96
CA SER A 23 -24.44 -42.35 1.85
C SER A 23 -22.95 -42.60 1.63
N ILE A 24 -22.44 -42.49 0.40
CA ILE A 24 -21.00 -42.56 0.11
C ILE A 24 -20.28 -41.35 0.74
N ALA A 25 -20.86 -40.15 0.65
CA ALA A 25 -20.31 -38.94 1.25
C ALA A 25 -20.29 -39.01 2.78
N GLU A 26 -21.38 -39.47 3.41
CA GLU A 26 -21.46 -39.68 4.86
C GLU A 26 -20.48 -40.76 5.34
N ASN A 27 -20.37 -41.87 4.62
CA ASN A 27 -19.42 -42.93 4.93
C ASN A 27 -17.96 -42.48 4.76
N MET A 28 -17.65 -41.68 3.73
CA MET A 28 -16.34 -41.05 3.57
C MET A 28 -16.06 -40.03 4.67
N LEU A 29 -17.04 -39.23 5.06
CA LEU A 29 -16.92 -38.27 6.17
C LEU A 29 -16.66 -38.99 7.50
N ALA A 30 -17.41 -40.06 7.79
CA ALA A 30 -17.24 -40.85 9.00
C ALA A 30 -15.91 -41.63 9.01
N PHE A 31 -15.46 -42.12 7.84
CA PHE A 31 -14.16 -42.77 7.68
C PHE A 31 -13.02 -41.78 7.84
N MET A 32 -13.10 -40.60 7.21
CA MET A 32 -12.09 -39.56 7.34
C MET A 32 -12.06 -38.97 8.76
N GLN A 33 -13.21 -38.71 9.39
CA GLN A 33 -13.26 -38.32 10.80
C GLN A 33 -12.60 -39.37 11.69
N ARG A 34 -12.88 -40.67 11.50
CA ARG A 34 -12.22 -41.74 12.28
C ARG A 34 -10.72 -41.83 12.01
N ALA A 35 -10.30 -41.79 10.74
CA ALA A 35 -8.89 -41.83 10.36
C ALA A 35 -8.13 -40.61 10.89
N ILE A 36 -8.73 -39.42 10.84
CA ILE A 36 -8.12 -38.16 11.29
C ILE A 36 -8.09 -38.08 12.83
N THR A 37 -9.14 -38.51 13.52
CA THR A 37 -9.21 -38.53 15.01
C THR A 37 -8.22 -39.53 15.61
N THR A 38 -7.98 -40.65 14.91
CA THR A 38 -7.01 -41.67 15.33
C THR A 38 -5.56 -41.19 15.10
N PHE A 39 -5.32 -40.25 14.18
CA PHE A 39 -3.98 -39.81 13.79
C PHE A 39 -3.57 -38.43 14.32
N PHE A 40 -4.51 -37.51 14.61
CA PHE A 40 -4.22 -36.14 15.03
C PHE A 40 -5.24 -35.63 16.07
N GLY A 41 -4.78 -35.26 17.27
CA GLY A 41 -5.63 -34.74 18.36
C GLY A 41 -6.12 -33.28 18.19
N LYS A 42 -6.51 -32.66 19.32
CA LYS A 42 -7.29 -31.41 19.58
C LYS A 42 -7.24 -30.17 18.66
N SER A 43 -6.43 -30.07 17.59
CA SER A 43 -6.42 -28.90 16.68
C SER A 43 -7.56 -28.87 15.65
N LEU A 44 -8.62 -29.66 15.87
CA LEU A 44 -9.57 -30.11 14.85
C LEU A 44 -10.85 -29.29 14.67
N LYS A 45 -11.26 -28.46 15.65
CA LYS A 45 -12.58 -27.81 15.60
C LYS A 45 -12.72 -26.88 14.38
N LYS A 46 -11.70 -26.05 14.14
CA LYS A 46 -11.69 -25.09 13.03
C LYS A 46 -11.62 -25.76 11.65
N LEU A 47 -10.85 -26.83 11.53
CA LEU A 47 -10.71 -27.58 10.28
C LEU A 47 -11.99 -28.38 9.97
N GLY A 48 -12.68 -28.87 11.00
CA GLY A 48 -14.02 -29.44 10.88
C GLY A 48 -15.05 -28.41 10.41
N ASP A 49 -15.07 -27.22 11.00
CA ASP A 49 -16.00 -26.15 10.64
C ASP A 49 -15.78 -25.66 9.20
N ASP A 50 -14.52 -25.52 8.75
CA ASP A 50 -14.17 -25.12 7.39
C ASP A 50 -14.55 -26.20 6.35
N LEU A 51 -14.40 -27.49 6.69
CA LEU A 51 -14.82 -28.60 5.83
C LEU A 51 -16.35 -28.66 5.71
N VAL A 52 -17.09 -28.48 6.80
CA VAL A 52 -18.55 -28.45 6.79
C VAL A 52 -19.05 -27.30 5.90
N GLY A 53 -18.45 -26.11 6.02
CA GLY A 53 -18.79 -24.97 5.15
C GLY A 53 -18.50 -25.21 3.66
N LEU A 54 -17.43 -25.94 3.35
CA LEU A 54 -17.10 -26.34 1.97
C LEU A 54 -18.10 -27.37 1.43
N PHE A 55 -18.47 -28.37 2.23
CA PHE A 55 -19.45 -29.38 1.84
C PHE A 55 -20.81 -28.75 1.58
N THR A 56 -21.27 -27.82 2.42
CA THR A 56 -22.52 -27.06 2.18
C THR A 56 -22.51 -26.31 0.85
N LYS A 57 -21.38 -25.70 0.48
CA LYS A 57 -21.22 -25.05 -0.83
C LYS A 57 -21.20 -26.04 -1.99
N ILE A 58 -20.60 -27.22 -1.80
CA ILE A 58 -20.61 -28.29 -2.80
C ILE A 58 -22.04 -28.81 -3.00
N THR A 59 -22.84 -28.97 -1.94
CA THR A 59 -24.27 -29.31 -2.05
C THR A 59 -25.10 -28.23 -2.74
N GLU A 60 -24.84 -26.95 -2.48
CA GLU A 60 -25.47 -25.84 -3.23
C GLU A 60 -25.04 -25.81 -4.70
N PHE A 61 -23.78 -26.16 -5.00
CA PHE A 61 -23.21 -26.13 -6.34
C PHE A 61 -23.57 -27.37 -7.18
N LEU A 62 -23.90 -28.50 -6.54
CA LEU A 62 -24.35 -29.75 -7.17
C LEU A 62 -25.66 -29.60 -7.99
N GLY A 63 -26.33 -28.44 -7.93
CA GLY A 63 -27.37 -28.05 -8.88
C GLY A 63 -26.86 -27.61 -10.27
N LYS A 64 -25.54 -27.50 -10.49
CA LYS A 64 -24.94 -26.91 -11.71
C LYS A 64 -23.72 -27.72 -12.24
N GLY A 65 -23.97 -28.91 -12.79
CA GLY A 65 -23.04 -29.62 -13.70
C GLY A 65 -21.84 -30.34 -13.06
N THR A 66 -21.48 -31.52 -13.61
CA THR A 66 -20.52 -32.48 -13.00
C THR A 66 -19.03 -32.16 -13.23
N ASP A 67 -18.67 -31.49 -14.32
CA ASP A 67 -17.25 -31.33 -14.70
C ASP A 67 -16.51 -30.25 -13.91
N GLU A 68 -17.19 -29.14 -13.58
CA GLU A 68 -16.61 -28.11 -12.70
C GLU A 68 -16.39 -28.64 -11.28
N ILE A 69 -17.27 -29.52 -10.82
CA ILE A 69 -17.20 -30.14 -9.50
C ILE A 69 -16.00 -31.10 -9.41
N VAL A 70 -15.80 -31.94 -10.44
CA VAL A 70 -14.62 -32.82 -10.50
C VAL A 70 -13.32 -32.00 -10.49
N LYS A 71 -13.29 -30.85 -11.19
CA LYS A 71 -12.14 -29.93 -11.18
C LYS A 71 -11.91 -29.30 -9.81
N LEU A 72 -12.98 -28.87 -9.13
CA LEU A 72 -12.93 -28.28 -7.79
C LEU A 72 -12.46 -29.29 -6.74
N ILE A 73 -12.96 -30.53 -6.80
CA ILE A 73 -12.53 -31.65 -5.95
C ILE A 73 -11.06 -31.97 -6.17
N ARG A 74 -10.59 -32.03 -7.43
CA ARG A 74 -9.17 -32.28 -7.73
C ARG A 74 -8.26 -31.17 -7.21
N LEU A 75 -8.66 -29.90 -7.34
CA LEU A 75 -7.92 -28.77 -6.78
C LEU A 75 -7.86 -28.84 -5.25
N PHE A 76 -8.98 -29.19 -4.62
CA PHE A 76 -9.08 -29.36 -3.18
C PHE A 76 -8.20 -30.51 -2.66
N PHE A 77 -8.21 -31.68 -3.31
CA PHE A 77 -7.34 -32.79 -2.91
C PHE A 77 -5.86 -32.48 -3.13
N ALA A 78 -5.51 -31.76 -4.21
CA ALA A 78 -4.14 -31.30 -4.42
C ALA A 78 -3.71 -30.31 -3.32
N GLU A 79 -4.61 -29.43 -2.88
CA GLU A 79 -4.40 -28.50 -1.77
C GLU A 79 -4.22 -29.24 -0.44
N LEU A 80 -5.10 -30.20 -0.11
CA LEU A 80 -4.97 -31.03 1.09
C LEU A 80 -3.67 -31.83 1.10
N GLN A 81 -3.26 -32.42 -0.04
CA GLN A 81 -1.99 -33.14 -0.14
C GLN A 81 -0.79 -32.21 0.05
N ALA A 82 -0.82 -31.01 -0.54
CA ALA A 82 0.23 -30.01 -0.35
C ALA A 82 0.30 -29.57 1.12
N GLN A 83 -0.84 -29.29 1.76
CA GLN A 83 -0.93 -28.93 3.17
C GLN A 83 -0.46 -30.08 4.08
N ALA A 84 -0.78 -31.33 3.76
CA ALA A 84 -0.33 -32.50 4.51
C ALA A 84 1.20 -32.71 4.41
N VAL A 85 1.78 -32.53 3.22
CA VAL A 85 3.24 -32.58 3.02
C VAL A 85 3.95 -31.46 3.79
N VAL A 86 3.37 -30.25 3.80
CA VAL A 86 3.85 -29.09 4.57
C VAL A 86 3.75 -29.36 6.08
N ALA A 87 2.60 -29.82 6.56
CA ALA A 87 2.35 -30.11 7.97
C ALA A 87 3.27 -31.22 8.50
N LYS A 88 3.49 -32.29 7.72
CA LYS A 88 4.39 -33.40 8.05
C LYS A 88 5.85 -32.95 8.15
N LYS A 89 6.29 -32.07 7.23
CA LYS A 89 7.68 -31.58 7.23
C LYS A 89 7.94 -30.49 8.27
N PHE A 90 6.91 -29.78 8.70
CA PHE A 90 7.08 -28.56 9.52
C PHE A 90 6.40 -28.59 10.88
N GLY A 91 5.83 -29.72 11.31
CA GLY A 91 5.32 -29.92 12.67
C GLY A 91 4.04 -29.15 12.97
N GLY A 92 3.11 -29.07 12.00
CA GLY A 92 1.79 -28.46 12.22
C GLY A 92 1.71 -26.93 12.09
N VAL A 93 2.75 -26.25 11.58
CA VAL A 93 2.66 -24.81 11.25
C VAL A 93 1.82 -24.64 9.97
N GLY A 94 0.59 -24.15 10.11
CA GLY A 94 -0.31 -23.87 8.99
C GLY A 94 0.13 -22.63 8.21
N PHE A 95 0.55 -22.81 6.96
CA PHE A 95 0.89 -21.74 6.03
C PHE A 95 -0.34 -21.38 5.20
N THR A 96 -1.24 -20.53 5.73
CA THR A 96 -2.48 -20.13 5.03
C THR A 96 -2.30 -18.94 4.08
N PHE A 97 -1.10 -18.36 4.00
CA PHE A 97 -0.84 -17.13 3.24
C PHE A 97 -0.19 -17.32 1.87
N PHE A 98 0.27 -18.53 1.56
CA PHE A 98 0.62 -18.88 0.20
C PHE A 98 -0.66 -19.44 -0.44
N GLU A 99 -1.08 -18.89 -1.58
CA GLU A 99 -1.98 -19.65 -2.46
C GLU A 99 -1.44 -21.08 -2.59
N PRO A 100 -2.28 -22.13 -2.75
CA PRO A 100 -1.97 -23.55 -2.52
C PRO A 100 -0.86 -24.18 -3.39
N PHE A 101 0.01 -23.37 -3.99
CA PHE A 101 1.03 -23.69 -4.96
C PHE A 101 2.47 -23.52 -4.46
N ILE A 102 2.77 -23.71 -3.17
CA ILE A 102 4.17 -24.00 -2.82
C ILE A 102 4.47 -25.44 -3.24
N SER A 103 4.89 -25.58 -4.50
CA SER A 103 6.08 -26.36 -4.87
C SER A 103 6.65 -27.36 -3.85
N PRO A 104 6.44 -28.69 -3.88
CA PRO A 104 7.34 -29.60 -3.16
C PRO A 104 8.82 -29.38 -3.54
N PHE A 105 9.07 -28.82 -4.73
CA PHE A 105 10.38 -28.35 -5.14
C PHE A 105 10.83 -27.08 -4.39
N LEU A 106 10.02 -26.01 -4.34
CA LEU A 106 10.31 -24.83 -3.50
C LEU A 106 10.56 -25.18 -2.03
N ILE A 107 9.74 -26.07 -1.44
CA ILE A 107 9.89 -26.56 -0.05
C ILE A 107 11.20 -27.32 0.17
N ARG A 108 11.73 -27.96 -0.88
CA ARG A 108 13.05 -28.63 -0.83
C ARG A 108 14.19 -27.64 -0.99
N LYS A 109 14.01 -26.58 -1.78
CA LYS A 109 15.07 -25.64 -2.10
C LYS A 109 15.20 -24.51 -1.08
N ILE A 110 14.12 -24.10 -0.43
CA ILE A 110 14.10 -23.02 0.57
C ILE A 110 14.03 -23.62 1.98
N THR A 111 14.84 -23.11 2.91
CA THR A 111 14.84 -23.61 4.29
C THR A 111 13.54 -23.22 5.02
N LYS A 112 13.16 -23.96 6.06
CA LYS A 112 11.99 -23.64 6.92
C LYS A 112 12.02 -22.18 7.39
N ALA A 113 13.17 -21.76 7.90
CA ALA A 113 13.38 -20.40 8.38
C ALA A 113 13.22 -19.36 7.25
N GLY A 114 13.65 -19.69 6.03
CA GLY A 114 13.46 -18.82 4.87
C GLY A 114 12.00 -18.64 4.47
N LEU A 115 11.23 -19.73 4.44
CA LEU A 115 9.79 -19.67 4.16
C LEU A 115 9.03 -18.84 5.22
N LEU A 116 9.33 -19.06 6.50
CA LEU A 116 8.75 -18.27 7.60
C LEU A 116 9.11 -16.79 7.50
N LYS A 117 10.33 -16.45 7.07
CA LYS A 117 10.72 -15.05 6.84
C LYS A 117 9.93 -14.41 5.70
N LEU A 118 9.75 -15.13 4.58
CA LEU A 118 8.95 -14.66 3.44
C LEU A 118 7.48 -14.45 3.83
N GLU A 119 6.92 -15.38 4.59
CA GLU A 119 5.56 -15.27 5.13
C GLU A 119 5.39 -14.08 6.07
N LYS A 120 6.30 -13.91 7.05
CA LYS A 120 6.32 -12.74 7.94
C LYS A 120 6.41 -11.42 7.18
N ALA A 121 7.12 -11.41 6.06
CA ALA A 121 7.22 -10.27 5.17
C ALA A 121 5.97 -10.05 4.29
N LYS A 122 5.00 -10.99 4.27
CA LYS A 122 3.82 -10.97 3.39
C LYS A 122 4.18 -10.99 1.91
N VAL A 123 5.14 -11.85 1.55
CA VAL A 123 5.45 -12.20 0.16
C VAL A 123 4.44 -13.22 -0.34
N PHE A 124 3.93 -13.01 -1.55
CA PHE A 124 3.06 -13.93 -2.25
C PHE A 124 3.76 -14.51 -3.48
N ILE A 125 3.51 -15.79 -3.77
CA ILE A 125 3.96 -16.44 -4.99
C ILE A 125 2.71 -16.93 -5.70
N LYS A 126 2.49 -16.46 -6.93
CA LYS A 126 1.33 -16.83 -7.75
C LYS A 126 1.79 -17.54 -9.01
N ARG A 127 0.97 -18.44 -9.55
CA ARG A 127 1.21 -19.05 -10.86
C ARG A 127 0.21 -18.46 -11.85
N GLY A 128 0.70 -17.86 -12.94
CA GLY A 128 -0.14 -17.29 -13.99
C GLY A 128 0.42 -17.59 -15.37
N LYS A 129 -0.41 -17.91 -16.37
CA LYS A 129 -0.04 -18.12 -17.80
C LYS A 129 1.35 -18.76 -18.05
N GLY A 130 1.71 -19.82 -17.31
CA GLY A 130 2.99 -20.53 -17.47
C GLY A 130 4.22 -19.89 -16.80
N VAL A 131 4.04 -18.82 -16.02
CA VAL A 131 5.09 -18.17 -15.22
C VAL A 131 4.75 -18.17 -13.72
N PHE A 132 5.79 -18.04 -12.91
CA PHE A 132 5.69 -17.82 -11.47
C PHE A 132 5.91 -16.34 -11.17
N LEU A 133 4.94 -15.72 -10.50
CA LEU A 133 4.95 -14.32 -10.11
C LEU A 133 5.35 -14.22 -8.65
N PHE A 134 6.36 -13.41 -8.38
CA PHE A 134 6.82 -13.07 -7.04
C PHE A 134 6.25 -11.70 -6.70
N GLU A 135 5.30 -11.65 -5.79
CA GLU A 135 4.56 -10.45 -5.42
C GLU A 135 4.86 -10.04 -3.97
N PHE A 136 5.03 -8.75 -3.74
CA PHE A 136 5.20 -8.17 -2.41
C PHE A 136 4.42 -6.88 -2.35
N LYS A 137 3.56 -6.74 -1.32
CA LYS A 137 2.70 -5.56 -1.11
C LYS A 137 1.87 -5.17 -2.35
N GLY A 138 1.38 -6.17 -3.10
CA GLY A 138 0.54 -5.96 -4.28
C GLY A 138 1.30 -5.63 -5.57
N VAL A 139 2.63 -5.66 -5.57
CA VAL A 139 3.46 -5.40 -6.77
C VAL A 139 4.24 -6.65 -7.14
N ILE A 140 4.21 -7.01 -8.43
CA ILE A 140 5.01 -8.10 -8.98
C ILE A 140 6.47 -7.64 -9.03
N LEU A 141 7.29 -8.20 -8.14
CA LEU A 141 8.72 -7.96 -8.03
C LEU A 141 9.55 -8.79 -9.03
N GLY A 142 8.95 -9.82 -9.61
CA GLY A 142 9.57 -10.62 -10.66
C GLY A 142 8.61 -11.66 -11.25
N ALA A 143 8.85 -12.01 -12.51
CA ALA A 143 8.16 -13.10 -13.21
C ALA A 143 9.22 -14.10 -13.70
N PHE A 144 9.02 -15.38 -13.40
CA PHE A 144 9.99 -16.45 -13.66
C PHE A 144 9.35 -17.51 -14.53
N LYS A 145 10.07 -17.99 -15.55
CA LYS A 145 9.55 -19.02 -16.46
C LYS A 145 9.52 -20.38 -15.77
N THR A 146 10.44 -20.61 -14.84
CA THR A 146 10.58 -21.89 -14.13
C THR A 146 10.58 -21.72 -12.62
N GLU A 147 10.18 -22.78 -11.92
CA GLU A 147 10.21 -22.80 -10.45
C GLU A 147 11.65 -22.75 -9.91
N LYS A 148 12.62 -23.26 -10.68
CA LYS A 148 14.05 -23.21 -10.36
C LYS A 148 14.56 -21.77 -10.31
N GLU A 149 14.25 -20.96 -11.32
CA GLU A 149 14.63 -19.54 -11.35
C GLU A 149 14.07 -18.77 -10.14
N LEU A 150 12.79 -18.98 -9.82
CA LEU A 150 12.17 -18.39 -8.64
C LEU A 150 12.89 -18.82 -7.36
N ALA A 151 13.15 -20.13 -7.19
CA ALA A 151 13.82 -20.66 -6.00
C ALA A 151 15.22 -20.07 -5.81
N ASP A 152 15.98 -19.94 -6.90
CA ASP A 152 17.33 -19.36 -6.86
C ASP A 152 17.28 -17.86 -6.53
N ARG A 153 16.31 -17.11 -7.08
CA ARG A 153 16.11 -15.70 -6.72
C ARG A 153 15.74 -15.52 -5.25
N LEU A 154 14.81 -16.33 -4.73
CA LEU A 154 14.40 -16.28 -3.33
C LEU A 154 15.56 -16.62 -2.38
N ARG A 155 16.43 -17.56 -2.76
CA ARG A 155 17.65 -17.88 -2.00
C ARG A 155 18.63 -16.72 -1.96
N ILE A 156 18.85 -16.04 -3.09
CA ILE A 156 19.72 -14.86 -3.13
C ILE A 156 19.17 -13.79 -2.16
N LEU A 157 17.87 -13.50 -2.24
CA LEU A 157 17.21 -12.54 -1.33
C LEU A 157 17.35 -12.94 0.14
N LEU A 158 17.13 -14.21 0.46
CA LEU A 158 17.23 -14.74 1.82
C LEU A 158 18.68 -14.78 2.35
N LYS A 159 19.68 -14.84 1.47
CA LYS A 159 21.11 -14.83 1.82
C LYS A 159 21.66 -13.41 1.98
N GLN A 160 21.20 -12.46 1.16
CA GLN A 160 21.73 -11.10 1.11
C GLN A 160 21.49 -10.30 2.40
N ASP A 161 20.41 -10.57 3.13
CA ASP A 161 20.16 -9.90 4.41
C ASP A 161 19.69 -10.89 5.47
N LYS A 162 20.67 -11.54 6.12
CA LYS A 162 20.42 -12.52 7.20
C LYS A 162 19.55 -11.95 8.32
N ASN A 163 19.55 -10.62 8.50
CA ASN A 163 18.92 -9.95 9.64
C ASN A 163 17.66 -9.15 9.27
N ASN A 164 17.47 -8.69 8.02
CA ASN A 164 16.29 -7.91 7.67
C ASN A 164 15.78 -8.10 6.22
N LEU A 165 15.21 -9.27 5.93
CA LEU A 165 14.55 -9.58 4.65
C LEU A 165 13.52 -8.52 4.22
N THR A 166 12.73 -7.99 5.17
CA THR A 166 11.73 -6.95 4.88
C THR A 166 12.37 -5.71 4.27
N ARG A 167 13.54 -5.29 4.78
CA ARG A 167 14.29 -4.17 4.21
C ARG A 167 14.73 -4.44 2.77
N SER A 168 15.32 -5.60 2.48
CA SER A 168 15.75 -5.93 1.11
C SER A 168 14.57 -6.08 0.13
N LEU A 169 13.44 -6.60 0.61
CA LEU A 169 12.20 -6.66 -0.18
C LEU A 169 11.62 -5.27 -0.41
N ASP A 170 11.67 -4.39 0.59
CA ASP A 170 11.28 -2.99 0.41
C ASP A 170 12.25 -2.31 -0.58
N GLU A 171 13.56 -2.47 -0.50
CA GLU A 171 14.52 -1.93 -1.49
C GLU A 171 14.26 -2.44 -2.91
N LEU A 172 13.99 -3.74 -3.07
CA LEU A 172 13.71 -4.32 -4.38
C LEU A 172 12.34 -3.90 -4.90
N PHE A 173 11.34 -3.82 -4.03
CA PHE A 173 10.05 -3.20 -4.34
C PHE A 173 10.22 -1.75 -4.75
N GLU A 174 11.10 -1.01 -4.07
CA GLU A 174 11.36 0.38 -4.41
C GLU A 174 12.00 0.50 -5.79
N ARG A 175 12.93 -0.39 -6.13
CA ARG A 175 13.53 -0.45 -7.48
C ARG A 175 12.52 -0.86 -8.56
N VAL A 176 11.71 -1.88 -8.30
CA VAL A 176 10.74 -2.42 -9.29
C VAL A 176 9.51 -1.52 -9.42
N GLY A 177 9.15 -0.78 -8.37
CA GLY A 177 8.05 0.18 -8.38
C GLY A 177 8.39 1.50 -9.08
N MET A 178 9.65 1.76 -9.41
CA MET A 178 10.03 2.91 -10.25
C MET A 178 9.46 2.74 -11.66
N GLY A 179 8.91 3.81 -12.22
CA GLY A 179 8.37 3.78 -13.59
C GLY A 179 7.02 3.08 -13.74
N VAL A 180 6.45 2.48 -12.68
CA VAL A 180 5.10 1.91 -12.73
C VAL A 180 4.07 2.99 -12.38
N GLU A 181 3.23 3.34 -13.35
CA GLU A 181 2.13 4.27 -13.14
C GLU A 181 1.06 3.68 -12.22
N LYS A 182 0.65 4.46 -11.23
CA LYS A 182 -0.45 4.17 -10.31
C LYS A 182 -1.52 5.24 -10.43
N ILE A 183 -2.74 4.83 -10.76
CA ILE A 183 -3.90 5.71 -10.74
C ILE A 183 -4.50 5.77 -9.34
N LEU A 184 -4.47 6.95 -8.73
CA LEU A 184 -5.07 7.23 -7.44
C LEU A 184 -6.54 7.59 -7.62
N LYS A 185 -7.41 6.94 -6.83
CA LYS A 185 -8.87 7.10 -6.94
C LYS A 185 -9.49 7.64 -5.64
N VAL A 186 -10.47 8.53 -5.78
CA VAL A 186 -11.33 9.02 -4.70
C VAL A 186 -12.78 8.72 -5.08
N LYS A 187 -13.49 7.93 -4.25
CA LYS A 187 -14.88 7.51 -4.53
C LYS A 187 -15.01 6.92 -5.95
N GLY A 188 -14.06 6.06 -6.33
CA GLY A 188 -14.01 5.40 -7.65
C GLY A 188 -13.48 6.25 -8.82
N LYS A 189 -13.42 7.59 -8.68
CA LYS A 189 -12.93 8.49 -9.75
C LYS A 189 -11.42 8.65 -9.69
N ALA A 190 -10.75 8.58 -10.84
CA ALA A 190 -9.33 8.92 -10.94
C ALA A 190 -9.12 10.39 -10.60
N VAL A 191 -8.22 10.67 -9.66
CA VAL A 191 -7.94 12.03 -9.19
C VAL A 191 -6.47 12.43 -9.35
N ALA A 192 -5.59 11.45 -9.44
CA ALA A 192 -4.17 11.67 -9.70
C ALA A 192 -3.56 10.42 -10.34
N SER A 193 -2.47 10.58 -11.08
CA SER A 193 -1.56 9.51 -11.47
C SER A 193 -0.22 9.72 -10.75
N PHE A 194 0.47 8.63 -10.47
CA PHE A 194 1.75 8.63 -9.79
C PHE A 194 2.66 7.57 -10.37
N THR A 195 3.81 8.00 -10.87
CA THR A 195 4.89 7.13 -11.31
C THR A 195 6.12 7.44 -10.48
N ARG A 196 6.50 6.51 -9.60
CA ARG A 196 7.60 6.73 -8.65
C ARG A 196 8.90 7.03 -9.39
N GLY A 197 9.56 8.11 -8.97
CA GLY A 197 10.81 8.60 -9.53
C GLY A 197 10.65 9.36 -10.84
N GLU A 198 9.42 9.59 -11.32
CA GLU A 198 9.17 10.27 -12.59
C GLU A 198 8.18 11.43 -12.45
N ILE A 199 6.94 11.16 -12.02
CA ILE A 199 5.88 12.17 -12.06
C ILE A 199 4.77 11.88 -11.05
N PHE A 200 4.21 12.95 -10.48
CA PHE A 200 2.92 12.94 -9.80
C PHE A 200 2.02 13.98 -10.46
N GLU A 201 0.89 13.56 -11.02
CA GLU A 201 -0.03 14.43 -11.74
C GLU A 201 -1.42 14.41 -11.12
N ILE A 202 -1.97 15.60 -10.84
CA ILE A 202 -3.35 15.75 -10.35
C ILE A 202 -4.28 15.88 -11.55
N LEU A 203 -5.23 14.95 -11.69
CA LEU A 203 -6.08 14.77 -12.88
C LEU A 203 -7.44 15.50 -12.78
N ILE A 204 -7.72 16.18 -11.67
CA ILE A 204 -9.03 16.78 -11.45
C ILE A 204 -9.24 18.02 -12.32
N LYS A 205 -10.41 18.07 -12.98
CA LYS A 205 -10.85 19.17 -13.85
C LYS A 205 -11.56 20.31 -13.11
N ASP A 206 -11.27 20.54 -11.83
CA ASP A 206 -11.94 21.58 -11.03
C ASP A 206 -11.50 23.01 -11.40
N GLY A 207 -10.71 23.16 -12.46
CA GLY A 207 -10.15 24.43 -12.94
C GLY A 207 -9.04 24.97 -12.03
N ARG A 208 -8.73 24.32 -10.90
CA ARG A 208 -7.67 24.77 -10.02
C ARG A 208 -6.31 24.40 -10.61
N LYS A 209 -5.45 25.42 -10.75
CA LYS A 209 -4.09 25.27 -11.24
C LYS A 209 -3.10 25.68 -10.16
N LEU A 210 -2.20 24.77 -9.78
CA LEU A 210 -1.06 25.08 -8.91
C LEU A 210 -0.03 25.93 -9.66
N PHE A 211 0.80 26.65 -8.92
CA PHE A 211 1.97 27.29 -9.52
C PHE A 211 2.93 26.22 -10.07
N GLY A 212 3.43 26.41 -11.30
CA GLY A 212 4.19 25.39 -12.03
C GLY A 212 3.33 24.21 -12.56
N GLY A 213 2.00 24.30 -12.48
CA GLY A 213 1.08 23.28 -12.98
C GLY A 213 0.80 22.13 -12.01
N ASN A 214 -0.14 21.27 -12.41
CA ASN A 214 -0.63 20.14 -11.61
C ASN A 214 0.20 18.86 -11.79
N SER A 215 1.29 18.95 -12.56
CA SER A 215 2.28 17.90 -12.73
C SER A 215 3.54 18.26 -11.95
N ILE A 216 3.97 17.35 -11.10
CA ILE A 216 5.16 17.46 -10.26
C ILE A 216 6.15 16.41 -10.72
N LYS A 217 7.24 16.84 -11.36
CA LYS A 217 8.34 15.96 -11.74
C LYS A 217 9.02 15.42 -10.48
N LEU A 218 9.25 14.12 -10.46
CA LEU A 218 9.92 13.41 -9.38
C LEU A 218 11.34 13.00 -9.81
N SER A 219 12.17 12.65 -8.83
CA SER A 219 13.53 12.17 -9.03
C SER A 219 13.63 10.72 -8.63
N ARG A 220 14.30 9.88 -9.42
CA ARG A 220 14.57 8.47 -9.06
C ARG A 220 15.54 8.34 -7.89
N GLU A 221 16.41 9.33 -7.71
CA GLU A 221 17.56 9.24 -6.81
C GLU A 221 17.38 10.05 -5.53
N SER A 222 16.39 10.95 -5.50
CA SER A 222 16.16 11.86 -4.37
C SER A 222 14.68 12.01 -4.04
N THR A 223 14.41 12.71 -2.95
CA THR A 223 13.05 13.11 -2.58
C THR A 223 12.74 14.46 -3.22
N VAL A 224 11.53 14.64 -3.76
CA VAL A 224 11.08 15.96 -4.18
C VAL A 224 10.25 16.58 -3.06
N VAL A 225 10.79 17.63 -2.46
CA VAL A 225 10.09 18.37 -1.41
C VAL A 225 9.06 19.27 -2.06
N VAL A 226 7.84 19.33 -1.56
CA VAL A 226 6.78 20.22 -2.02
C VAL A 226 6.44 21.20 -0.92
N THR A 227 6.55 22.49 -1.23
CA THR A 227 6.12 23.55 -0.31
C THR A 227 5.35 24.67 -1.02
N GLY A 228 4.66 25.50 -0.25
CA GLY A 228 3.70 26.50 -0.72
C GLY A 228 2.86 27.06 0.42
N THR A 229 1.86 27.85 0.07
CA THR A 229 0.82 28.24 1.05
C THR A 229 0.07 26.99 1.54
N VAL A 230 -0.44 27.04 2.77
CA VAL A 230 -1.19 25.93 3.40
C VAL A 230 -2.28 25.38 2.48
N LYS A 231 -3.02 26.28 1.79
CA LYS A 231 -4.11 25.89 0.89
C LYS A 231 -3.64 25.06 -0.30
N ASP A 232 -2.49 25.40 -0.90
CA ASP A 232 -1.96 24.71 -2.08
C ASP A 232 -1.25 23.42 -1.70
N VAL A 233 -0.52 23.42 -0.58
CA VAL A 233 0.11 22.22 -0.04
C VAL A 233 -0.94 21.19 0.36
N GLU A 234 -2.02 21.59 1.06
CA GLU A 234 -3.09 20.67 1.46
C GLU A 234 -3.84 20.11 0.25
N PHE A 235 -3.90 20.85 -0.86
CA PHE A 235 -4.46 20.36 -2.12
C PHE A 235 -3.64 19.20 -2.69
N VAL A 236 -2.31 19.37 -2.82
CA VAL A 236 -1.42 18.27 -3.24
C VAL A 236 -1.53 17.09 -2.29
N LYS A 237 -1.50 17.37 -0.99
CA LYS A 237 -1.56 16.37 0.08
C LYS A 237 -2.85 15.56 0.05
N THR A 238 -3.98 16.18 -0.29
CA THR A 238 -5.27 15.49 -0.39
C THR A 238 -5.25 14.38 -1.45
N PHE A 239 -4.56 14.63 -2.57
CA PHE A 239 -4.47 13.65 -3.66
C PHE A 239 -3.33 12.66 -3.49
N SER A 240 -2.24 13.05 -2.80
CA SER A 240 -1.14 12.13 -2.51
C SER A 240 -1.43 11.19 -1.33
N ARG A 241 -2.21 11.62 -0.32
CA ARG A 241 -2.52 10.84 0.90
C ARG A 241 -3.13 9.45 0.64
N LYS A 242 -3.87 9.30 -0.46
CA LYS A 242 -4.50 8.01 -0.81
C LYS A 242 -3.56 7.04 -1.51
N GLY A 243 -2.47 7.54 -2.06
CA GLY A 243 -1.42 6.70 -2.61
C GLY A 243 -0.48 6.30 -1.49
N ASN A 244 -0.54 5.04 -1.07
CA ASN A 244 0.48 4.47 -0.19
C ASN A 244 1.87 4.81 -0.79
N ARG A 245 2.68 5.55 -0.03
CA ARG A 245 4.08 5.92 -0.35
C ARG A 245 4.28 7.02 -1.41
N VAL A 246 3.22 7.70 -1.87
CA VAL A 246 3.42 8.89 -2.73
C VAL A 246 4.08 10.01 -1.95
N TRP A 247 3.66 10.19 -0.70
CA TRP A 247 4.16 11.20 0.20
C TRP A 247 4.57 10.61 1.56
N LYS A 248 5.70 11.06 2.10
CA LYS A 248 6.17 10.77 3.47
C LYS A 248 7.09 11.90 3.94
N THR A 249 6.94 12.34 5.19
CA THR A 249 7.81 13.37 5.77
C THR A 249 9.22 12.86 6.04
N GLY A 250 10.23 13.65 5.69
CA GLY A 250 11.63 13.42 6.01
C GLY A 250 12.40 12.58 4.98
N VAL A 251 11.90 11.43 4.54
CA VAL A 251 12.61 10.62 3.53
C VAL A 251 11.62 9.89 2.63
N ASN A 252 11.62 10.20 1.33
CA ASN A 252 10.80 9.53 0.34
C ASN A 252 11.45 9.52 -1.06
N ILE A 253 12.54 8.75 -1.22
CA ILE A 253 13.23 8.58 -2.51
C ILE A 253 12.23 8.17 -3.60
N GLY A 254 12.24 8.84 -4.75
CA GLY A 254 11.27 8.57 -5.81
C GLY A 254 9.91 9.23 -5.61
N GLY A 255 9.67 9.88 -4.48
CA GLY A 255 8.37 10.41 -4.10
C GLY A 255 8.43 11.84 -3.60
N ILE A 256 7.39 12.22 -2.86
CA ILE A 256 7.20 13.58 -2.36
C ILE A 256 7.45 13.65 -0.85
N ASP A 257 8.07 14.73 -0.38
CA ASP A 257 8.05 15.18 1.01
C ASP A 257 7.24 16.48 1.13
N ILE A 258 6.37 16.56 2.13
CA ILE A 258 5.51 17.70 2.47
C ILE A 258 5.48 17.74 3.98
N LEU A 259 5.67 18.92 4.56
CA LEU A 259 5.57 19.08 6.00
C LEU A 259 4.15 18.74 6.50
N SER A 260 4.06 17.83 7.47
CA SER A 260 2.81 17.49 8.14
C SER A 260 3.08 17.22 9.61
N SER A 261 2.74 18.17 10.47
CA SER A 261 2.92 18.01 11.90
C SER A 261 1.63 18.32 12.66
N LYS A 262 1.26 17.42 13.58
CA LYS A 262 0.17 17.65 14.54
C LYS A 262 0.49 18.82 15.48
N ARG A 263 1.78 19.10 15.65
CA ARG A 263 2.30 20.20 16.48
C ARG A 263 1.73 21.55 16.10
N TRP A 264 1.34 21.76 14.84
CA TRP A 264 0.64 22.99 14.41
C TRP A 264 -0.64 23.26 15.22
N PHE A 265 -1.41 22.23 15.53
CA PHE A 265 -2.65 22.37 16.30
C PHE A 265 -2.36 22.48 17.80
N GLU A 266 -1.38 21.72 18.30
CA GLU A 266 -0.95 21.80 19.71
C GLU A 266 -0.42 23.18 20.07
N ILE A 267 0.37 23.82 19.20
CA ILE A 267 0.88 25.18 19.40
C ILE A 267 -0.27 26.20 19.38
N GLN A 268 -1.24 26.04 18.47
CA GLN A 268 -2.43 26.91 18.47
C GLN A 268 -3.22 26.81 19.77
N GLU A 269 -3.42 25.59 20.27
CA GLU A 269 -4.13 25.36 21.54
C GLU A 269 -3.37 25.94 22.73
N LYS A 270 -2.05 25.77 22.77
CA LYS A 270 -1.16 26.37 23.79
C LYS A 270 -1.36 27.88 23.92
N PHE A 271 -1.54 28.59 22.81
CA PHE A 271 -1.69 30.05 22.79
C PHE A 271 -3.13 30.55 22.68
N ILE A 272 -4.13 29.67 22.83
CA ILE A 272 -5.54 30.03 22.57
C ILE A 272 -6.02 31.23 23.40
N LYS A 273 -5.49 31.42 24.61
CA LYS A 273 -5.81 32.57 25.49
C LYS A 273 -5.40 33.92 24.90
N ILE A 274 -4.35 33.98 24.08
CA ILE A 274 -3.90 35.21 23.40
C ILE A 274 -4.90 35.59 22.31
N LYS A 275 -5.55 34.60 21.69
CA LYS A 275 -6.45 34.83 20.54
C LYS A 275 -7.62 35.76 20.87
N SER A 276 -8.15 35.70 22.10
CA SER A 276 -9.27 36.55 22.54
C SER A 276 -8.85 37.99 22.85
N THR A 277 -7.58 38.22 23.20
CA THR A 277 -7.08 39.56 23.56
C THR A 277 -6.39 40.25 22.39
N ASN A 278 -5.57 39.52 21.62
CA ASN A 278 -4.84 40.04 20.49
C ASN A 278 -4.64 38.95 19.41
N LEU A 279 -5.48 39.00 18.38
CA LEU A 279 -5.44 38.02 17.29
C LEU A 279 -4.15 38.05 16.48
N ASN A 280 -3.54 39.23 16.31
CA ASN A 280 -2.30 39.38 15.55
C ASN A 280 -1.13 38.75 16.31
N LEU A 281 -0.97 39.12 17.58
CA LEU A 281 0.04 38.55 18.47
C LEU A 281 -0.10 37.04 18.61
N TYR A 282 -1.34 36.53 18.66
CA TYR A 282 -1.61 35.09 18.66
C TYR A 282 -1.02 34.41 17.42
N TRP A 283 -1.33 34.90 16.22
CA TRP A 283 -0.84 34.28 14.99
C TRP A 283 0.66 34.45 14.80
N GLU A 284 1.23 35.54 15.29
CA GLU A 284 2.67 35.74 15.31
C GLU A 284 3.36 34.71 16.19
N THR A 285 2.95 34.61 17.45
CA THR A 285 3.50 33.68 18.42
C THR A 285 3.39 32.23 17.94
N VAL A 286 2.23 31.84 17.41
CA VAL A 286 2.00 30.49 16.85
C VAL A 286 2.93 30.20 15.68
N LYS A 287 3.09 31.13 14.74
CA LYS A 287 3.97 30.93 13.57
C LYS A 287 5.44 30.88 13.97
N ASP A 288 5.86 31.71 14.92
CA ASP A 288 7.24 31.73 15.41
C ASP A 288 7.61 30.43 16.12
N GLU A 289 6.74 29.95 17.00
CA GLU A 289 6.97 28.68 17.70
C GLU A 289 6.95 27.50 16.71
N PHE A 290 5.98 27.46 15.79
CA PHE A 290 5.94 26.39 14.79
C PHE A 290 7.14 26.43 13.84
N TRP A 291 7.59 27.63 13.46
CA TRP A 291 8.79 27.79 12.66
C TRP A 291 9.99 27.17 13.36
N ARG A 292 10.25 27.54 14.61
CA ARG A 292 11.39 27.08 15.40
C ARG A 292 11.34 25.58 15.72
N GLU A 293 10.18 25.07 16.14
CA GLU A 293 10.05 23.70 16.63
C GLU A 293 9.88 22.66 15.51
N VAL A 294 9.40 23.07 14.34
CA VAL A 294 8.94 22.13 13.31
C VAL A 294 9.46 22.49 11.93
N ASN A 295 9.15 23.71 11.46
CA ASN A 295 9.36 24.05 10.06
C ASN A 295 10.84 24.19 9.70
N GLN A 296 11.61 24.86 10.56
CA GLN A 296 13.04 25.04 10.37
C GLN A 296 13.81 23.71 10.48
N PRO A 297 13.64 22.87 11.53
CA PRO A 297 14.30 21.56 11.57
C PRO A 297 14.00 20.68 10.36
N TRP A 298 12.76 20.69 9.87
CA TRP A 298 12.40 19.96 8.65
C TRP A 298 13.11 20.52 7.41
N LEU A 299 13.22 21.84 7.27
CA LEU A 299 14.00 22.45 6.18
C LEU A 299 15.50 22.18 6.32
N ASP A 300 16.03 22.15 7.53
CA ASP A 300 17.43 21.81 7.80
C ASP A 300 17.74 20.40 7.29
N ASP A 301 16.85 19.43 7.57
CA ASP A 301 16.95 18.08 7.04
C ASP A 301 16.88 18.05 5.50
N VAL A 302 15.98 18.83 4.90
CA VAL A 302 15.85 18.97 3.44
C VAL A 302 17.14 19.50 2.81
N ILE A 303 17.70 20.56 3.40
CA ILE A 303 18.93 21.22 2.95
C ILE A 303 20.14 20.29 3.12
N ALA A 304 20.19 19.54 4.22
CA ALA A 304 21.25 18.57 4.50
C ALA A 304 21.27 17.44 3.47
N ARG A 305 20.09 16.95 3.06
CA ARG A 305 19.96 15.95 1.98
C ARG A 305 20.22 16.52 0.58
N GLY A 306 20.13 17.84 0.42
CA GLY A 306 20.24 18.49 -0.88
C GLY A 306 19.05 18.22 -1.79
N ASP A 307 17.87 17.96 -1.20
CA ASP A 307 16.66 17.70 -1.97
C ASP A 307 16.25 18.95 -2.78
N SER A 308 15.70 18.73 -3.98
CA SER A 308 15.05 19.79 -4.76
C SER A 308 13.70 20.15 -4.14
N VAL A 309 13.36 21.43 -4.12
CA VAL A 309 12.09 21.93 -3.58
C VAL A 309 11.20 22.42 -4.71
N ARG A 310 9.98 21.89 -4.79
CA ARG A 310 8.92 22.25 -5.74
C ARG A 310 7.92 23.20 -5.06
N PHE A 311 7.73 24.39 -5.63
CA PHE A 311 6.82 25.42 -5.13
C PHE A 311 5.43 25.36 -5.74
N VAL A 312 4.42 24.94 -4.98
CA VAL A 312 3.04 24.85 -5.49
C VAL A 312 2.23 26.14 -5.35
N SER A 313 2.83 27.15 -4.70
CA SER A 313 2.40 28.55 -4.73
C SER A 313 3.47 29.41 -5.37
N ASN A 314 3.09 30.55 -5.97
CA ASN A 314 4.04 31.41 -6.67
C ASN A 314 5.02 32.10 -5.68
N PRO A 315 6.34 31.82 -5.74
CA PRO A 315 7.32 32.37 -4.81
C PRO A 315 7.60 33.87 -5.05
N LYS A 316 7.06 34.47 -6.11
CA LYS A 316 7.16 35.91 -6.41
C LYS A 316 5.87 36.68 -6.07
N SER A 317 4.81 35.98 -5.70
CA SER A 317 3.53 36.60 -5.38
C SER A 317 3.53 37.17 -3.97
N LYS A 318 3.31 38.49 -3.82
CA LYS A 318 3.17 39.13 -2.51
C LYS A 318 2.10 38.46 -1.63
N LYS A 319 0.97 38.03 -2.21
CA LYS A 319 -0.11 37.33 -1.48
C LYS A 319 0.31 35.96 -0.94
N SER A 320 1.33 35.34 -1.52
CA SER A 320 1.86 34.05 -1.06
C SER A 320 2.97 34.24 -0.03
N LEU A 321 3.82 35.25 -0.22
CA LEU A 321 4.96 35.56 0.65
C LEU A 321 4.58 36.20 1.99
N TYR A 322 3.49 36.96 2.00
CA TYR A 322 3.08 37.74 3.17
C TYR A 322 1.69 37.31 3.66
N SER A 323 1.46 37.50 4.95
CA SER A 323 0.19 37.20 5.61
C SER A 323 -0.87 38.18 5.14
N THR A 324 -2.08 37.67 4.89
CA THR A 324 -3.23 38.49 4.49
C THR A 324 -4.33 38.39 5.54
N ASP A 325 -4.99 39.51 5.82
CA ASP A 325 -6.21 39.53 6.61
C ASP A 325 -7.30 38.73 5.88
N ARG A 326 -7.96 37.82 6.60
CA ARG A 326 -8.89 36.86 6.01
C ARG A 326 -10.19 37.53 5.51
N LYS A 327 -10.61 38.64 6.13
CA LYS A 327 -11.87 39.33 5.79
C LYS A 327 -11.69 40.27 4.60
N THR A 328 -10.58 41.01 4.60
CA THR A 328 -10.32 42.10 3.65
C THR A 328 -9.36 41.69 2.53
N GLY A 329 -8.60 40.61 2.69
CA GLY A 329 -7.58 40.17 1.74
C GLY A 329 -6.36 41.10 1.67
N LYS A 330 -6.28 42.13 2.51
CA LYS A 330 -5.17 43.08 2.57
C LYS A 330 -3.96 42.44 3.25
N LEU A 331 -2.76 42.86 2.85
CA LEU A 331 -1.53 42.43 3.49
C LEU A 331 -1.48 42.94 4.94
N ILE A 332 -1.09 42.07 5.85
CA ILE A 332 -0.90 42.40 7.27
C ILE A 332 0.46 43.06 7.43
N LYS A 333 0.49 44.15 8.18
CA LYS A 333 1.72 44.82 8.60
C LYS A 333 2.00 44.53 10.08
N ASP A 334 3.27 44.46 10.43
CA ASP A 334 3.73 44.45 11.83
C ASP A 334 3.65 45.85 12.47
N GLU A 335 4.00 45.95 13.75
CA GLU A 335 3.96 47.20 14.52
C GLU A 335 4.91 48.27 13.97
N SER A 336 5.96 47.87 13.25
CA SER A 336 6.90 48.79 12.59
C SER A 336 6.45 49.24 11.19
N GLY A 337 5.31 48.73 10.71
CA GLY A 337 4.79 48.99 9.37
C GLY A 337 5.38 48.08 8.28
N GLY A 338 6.25 47.14 8.65
CA GLY A 338 6.80 46.10 7.79
C GLY A 338 5.75 45.05 7.41
N LEU A 339 5.95 44.32 6.31
CA LEU A 339 5.01 43.29 5.88
C LEU A 339 5.24 41.98 6.63
N PHE A 340 4.18 41.43 7.20
CA PHE A 340 4.28 40.24 8.04
C PHE A 340 4.41 38.95 7.21
N LEU A 341 5.59 38.34 7.19
CA LEU A 341 5.86 37.14 6.38
C LEU A 341 4.92 35.97 6.71
N SER A 342 4.48 35.26 5.67
CA SER A 342 3.82 33.96 5.82
C SER A 342 4.86 32.88 6.16
N ILE A 343 4.42 31.69 6.59
CA ILE A 343 5.33 30.55 6.76
C ILE A 343 6.07 30.27 5.44
N PHE A 344 5.34 30.22 4.32
CA PHE A 344 5.93 30.03 2.99
C PHE A 344 6.95 31.11 2.62
N GLY A 345 6.69 32.38 2.97
CA GLY A 345 7.66 33.45 2.79
C GLY A 345 8.94 33.25 3.60
N ARG A 346 8.81 32.75 4.84
CA ARG A 346 9.97 32.38 5.66
C ARG A 346 10.75 31.22 5.07
N GLU A 347 10.07 30.20 4.54
CA GLU A 347 10.70 29.06 3.87
C GLU A 347 11.53 29.50 2.66
N ILE A 348 10.98 30.38 1.82
CA ILE A 348 11.69 30.91 0.66
C ILE A 348 12.95 31.67 1.09
N ASN A 349 12.82 32.59 2.04
CA ASN A 349 13.98 33.34 2.55
C ASN A 349 15.03 32.40 3.16
N TYR A 350 14.58 31.36 3.86
CA TYR A 350 15.46 30.38 4.49
C TYR A 350 16.22 29.54 3.45
N LEU A 351 15.55 29.08 2.41
CA LEU A 351 16.18 28.34 1.31
C LEU A 351 17.23 29.21 0.59
N ILE A 352 16.88 30.45 0.23
CA ILE A 352 17.82 31.38 -0.42
C ILE A 352 19.05 31.62 0.46
N LYS A 353 18.84 31.89 1.76
CA LYS A 353 19.92 32.09 2.72
C LYS A 353 20.87 30.88 2.83
N ASN A 354 20.34 29.68 2.64
CA ASN A 354 21.10 28.42 2.69
C ASN A 354 21.56 27.94 1.31
N GLY A 355 21.73 28.85 0.35
CA GLY A 355 22.37 28.56 -0.93
C GLY A 355 21.48 27.86 -1.94
N TYR A 356 20.14 27.96 -1.83
CA TYR A 356 19.25 27.52 -2.89
C TYR A 356 19.02 28.63 -3.92
N LYS A 357 19.11 28.27 -5.20
CA LYS A 357 18.68 29.10 -6.33
C LYS A 357 17.24 28.77 -6.68
N ILE A 358 16.40 29.79 -6.84
CA ILE A 358 15.00 29.63 -7.26
C ILE A 358 14.87 29.91 -8.75
N GLU A 359 14.42 28.91 -9.52
CA GLU A 359 14.18 28.97 -10.95
C GLU A 359 12.74 28.51 -11.24
N GLY A 360 11.86 29.45 -11.55
CA GLY A 360 10.44 29.17 -11.76
C GLY A 360 9.80 28.58 -10.51
N GLU A 361 9.30 27.35 -10.65
CA GLU A 361 8.66 26.57 -9.60
C GLU A 361 9.58 25.62 -8.84
N ILE A 362 10.88 25.64 -9.11
CA ILE A 362 11.87 24.77 -8.48
C ILE A 362 12.91 25.61 -7.73
N ALA A 363 13.32 25.15 -6.55
CA ALA A 363 14.54 25.56 -5.89
C ALA A 363 15.53 24.40 -5.82
N SER A 364 16.78 24.67 -6.18
CA SER A 364 17.87 23.71 -6.17
C SER A 364 19.07 24.27 -5.42
N LYS A 365 19.80 23.41 -4.72
CA LYS A 365 21.02 23.80 -4.02
C LYS A 365 22.10 24.18 -5.03
N ILE A 366 22.72 25.34 -4.85
CA ILE A 366 23.89 25.76 -5.63
C ILE A 366 25.02 24.80 -5.25
N LYS A 367 25.64 24.19 -6.26
CA LYS A 367 26.74 23.24 -6.08
C LYS A 367 28.05 23.95 -5.79
#